data_AF-J3EDD2-F1
#
_entry.id   AF-J3EDD2-F1
#
_cell.length_a   1.000
_cell.length_b   1.000
_cell.length_c   1.000
_cell.angle_alpha   90.00
_cell.angle_beta   90.00
_cell.angle_gamma   90.00
#
_symmetry.space_group_name_H-M   'P 1'
#
loop_
_entity.id
_entity.type
_entity.pdbx_description
1 polymer ?
#
loop_
_entity_poly.entity_id
_entity_poly.type
_entity_poly.pdbx_seq_one_letter_code
_entity_poly.pdbx_strand_id
1 'polypeptide(L)'
;MSLSLLSRYAFFAVCVIFTLASLPFLEYDWLWPITAVTGVLSLVGLFDLLQSPHAVRRNYPILGNIRYLVEGIRPEIRQYLLESDSDALPFSRAQRSLVYSRAKNESADKPFGTLIDVYQSGFEFIGHSMRPAPLSDPSSFRVMVGGPQCTQPYSASVFNISAMSFGSLSANAIRALNQGAKLGNFAHDTGEGSISPYHRENGGDLTWELGSGYFGCRT
;
A
#
# COMPACT_ATOMS: atom_id res chain seq x y z
N MET A 1 1.35 -15.25 52.24
CA MET A 1 2.36 -15.59 51.21
C MET A 1 2.05 -16.88 50.43
N SER A 2 1.18 -17.78 50.91
CA SER A 2 0.91 -19.10 50.28
C SER A 2 -0.07 -19.08 49.09
N LEU A 3 -1.06 -18.19 49.06
CA LEU A 3 -2.09 -18.15 48.00
C LEU A 3 -1.55 -17.78 46.60
N SER A 4 -0.51 -16.94 46.54
CA SER A 4 0.10 -16.53 45.25
C SER A 4 0.87 -17.66 44.59
N LEU A 5 1.57 -18.50 45.38
CA LEU A 5 2.26 -19.68 44.87
C LEU A 5 1.27 -20.75 44.43
N LEU A 6 0.18 -20.93 45.18
CA LEU A 6 -0.89 -21.87 44.80
C LEU A 6 -1.50 -21.48 43.46
N SER A 7 -1.81 -20.19 43.25
CA SER A 7 -2.39 -19.68 42.01
C SER A 7 -1.49 -19.87 40.78
N ARG A 8 -0.16 -19.81 40.95
CA ARG A 8 0.83 -19.97 39.88
C ARG A 8 0.90 -21.39 39.31
N TYR A 9 0.87 -22.38 40.18
CA TYR A 9 1.00 -23.79 39.80
C TYR A 9 -0.34 -24.53 39.76
N ALA A 10 -1.45 -23.88 40.12
CA ALA A 10 -2.76 -24.53 40.24
C ALA A 10 -3.17 -25.28 38.97
N PHE A 11 -3.03 -24.64 37.81
CA PHE A 11 -3.42 -25.21 36.53
C PHE A 11 -2.58 -26.45 36.18
N PHE A 12 -1.26 -26.36 36.37
CA PHE A 12 -0.35 -27.49 36.20
C PHE A 12 -0.65 -28.63 37.18
N ALA A 13 -0.87 -28.33 38.46
CA ALA A 13 -1.20 -29.32 39.47
C ALA A 13 -2.52 -30.04 39.15
N VAL A 14 -3.54 -29.31 38.68
CA VAL A 14 -4.81 -29.89 38.23
C VAL A 14 -4.60 -30.82 37.04
N CYS A 15 -3.81 -30.42 36.04
CA CYS A 15 -3.48 -31.28 34.90
C CYS A 15 -2.79 -32.58 35.35
N VAL A 16 -1.78 -32.49 36.22
CA VAL A 16 -1.04 -33.66 36.72
C VAL A 16 -1.94 -34.59 37.53
N ILE A 17 -2.72 -34.03 38.47
CA ILE A 17 -3.64 -34.81 39.32
C ILE A 17 -4.69 -35.49 38.45
N PHE A 18 -5.28 -34.77 37.49
CA PHE A 18 -6.28 -35.32 36.59
C PHE A 18 -5.69 -36.43 35.70
N THR A 19 -4.49 -36.25 35.14
CA THR A 19 -3.82 -37.29 34.35
C THR A 19 -3.60 -38.53 35.21
N LEU A 20 -3.01 -38.41 36.40
CA LEU A 20 -2.74 -39.55 37.27
C LEU A 20 -4.01 -40.25 37.76
N ALA A 21 -5.06 -39.49 38.09
CA ALA A 21 -6.33 -40.02 38.56
C ALA A 21 -7.15 -40.70 37.45
N SER A 22 -6.95 -40.34 36.18
CA SER A 22 -7.68 -40.90 35.04
C SER A 22 -7.02 -42.14 34.43
N LEU A 23 -5.74 -42.42 34.70
CA LEU A 23 -5.03 -43.61 34.21
C LEU A 23 -5.72 -44.95 34.54
N PRO A 24 -6.31 -45.16 35.74
CA PRO A 24 -7.01 -46.42 36.05
C PRO A 24 -8.35 -46.59 35.33
N PHE A 25 -8.90 -45.51 34.76
CA PHE A 25 -10.24 -45.47 34.17
C PHE A 25 -10.19 -45.34 32.64
N LEU A 26 -9.07 -45.72 32.01
CA LEU A 26 -8.89 -45.65 30.55
C LEU A 26 -9.80 -46.60 29.76
N GLU A 27 -10.53 -47.48 30.43
CA GLU A 27 -11.55 -48.34 29.83
C GLU A 27 -12.74 -47.54 29.25
N TYR A 28 -12.94 -46.29 29.68
CA TYR A 28 -13.98 -45.42 29.14
C TYR A 28 -13.48 -44.68 27.88
N ASP A 29 -14.08 -45.00 26.72
CA ASP A 29 -13.71 -44.44 25.40
C ASP A 29 -13.79 -42.90 25.30
N TRP A 30 -14.55 -42.24 26.17
CA TRP A 30 -14.63 -40.77 26.17
C TRP A 30 -13.54 -40.10 27.01
N LEU A 31 -12.87 -40.86 27.88
CA LEU A 31 -11.90 -40.34 28.84
C LEU A 31 -10.48 -40.29 28.25
N TRP A 32 -10.13 -41.25 27.38
CA TRP A 32 -8.80 -41.31 26.77
C TRP A 32 -8.34 -40.00 26.08
N PRO A 33 -9.16 -39.23 25.31
CA PRO A 33 -8.67 -38.03 24.66
C PRO A 33 -8.39 -36.92 25.68
N ILE A 34 -9.15 -36.86 26.77
CA ILE A 34 -8.97 -35.86 27.84
C ILE A 34 -7.71 -36.20 28.66
N THR A 35 -7.50 -37.48 28.97
CA THR A 35 -6.27 -37.95 29.63
C THR A 35 -5.03 -37.72 28.76
N ALA A 36 -5.13 -37.94 27.46
CA ALA A 36 -4.03 -37.66 26.52
C ALA A 36 -3.67 -36.17 26.49
N VAL A 37 -4.66 -35.28 26.36
CA VAL A 37 -4.45 -33.82 26.36
C VAL A 37 -3.84 -33.34 27.68
N THR A 38 -4.40 -33.75 28.82
CA THR A 38 -3.86 -33.37 30.14
C THR A 38 -2.47 -33.95 30.40
N GLY A 39 -2.18 -35.14 29.88
CA GLY A 39 -0.85 -35.76 29.95
C GLY A 39 0.19 -34.97 29.16
N VAL A 40 -0.13 -34.56 27.93
CA VAL A 40 0.73 -33.68 27.13
C VAL A 40 0.96 -32.34 27.84
N LEU A 41 -0.10 -31.72 28.38
CA LEU A 41 0.03 -30.47 29.12
C LEU A 41 0.87 -30.63 30.39
N SER A 42 0.77 -31.77 31.07
CA SER A 42 1.61 -32.09 32.23
C SER A 42 3.09 -32.24 31.83
N LEU A 43 3.39 -32.87 30.70
CA LEU A 43 4.76 -32.93 30.17
C LEU A 43 5.28 -31.53 29.82
N VAL A 44 4.48 -30.71 29.12
CA VAL A 44 4.83 -29.31 28.80
C VAL A 44 5.11 -28.50 30.06
N GLY A 45 4.27 -28.64 31.09
CA GLY A 45 4.47 -27.98 32.38
C GLY A 45 5.74 -28.46 33.10
N LEU A 46 6.08 -29.75 33.00
CA LEU A 46 7.34 -30.27 33.52
C LEU A 46 8.55 -29.68 32.78
N PHE A 47 8.49 -29.59 31.45
CA PHE A 47 9.52 -28.92 30.66
C PHE A 47 9.65 -27.43 31.02
N ASP A 48 8.53 -26.73 31.23
CA ASP A 48 8.50 -25.32 31.65
C ASP A 48 9.15 -25.08 33.02
N LEU A 49 9.03 -26.06 33.94
CA LEU A 49 9.66 -26.04 35.25
C LEU A 49 11.15 -26.36 35.21
N LEU A 50 11.58 -27.23 34.31
CA LEU A 50 12.97 -27.66 34.18
C LEU A 50 13.83 -26.63 33.45
N GLN A 51 13.27 -25.96 32.44
CA GLN A 51 13.99 -24.95 31.67
C GLN A 51 14.35 -23.71 32.53
N SER A 52 15.54 -23.16 32.28
CA SER A 52 16.07 -21.96 32.93
C SER A 52 15.92 -20.63 32.16
N PRO A 53 15.80 -20.58 30.82
CA PRO A 53 15.79 -19.30 30.10
C PRO A 53 14.53 -18.43 30.28
N HIS A 54 13.34 -19.03 30.39
CA HIS A 54 12.05 -18.30 30.38
C HIS A 54 11.43 -18.23 31.78
N ALA A 55 11.69 -17.12 32.48
CA ALA A 55 11.19 -16.91 33.84
C ALA A 55 9.66 -16.96 33.96
N VAL A 56 8.93 -16.51 32.93
CA VAL A 56 7.45 -16.50 32.93
C VAL A 56 6.87 -17.92 32.84
N ARG A 57 7.41 -18.75 31.93
CA ARG A 57 7.00 -20.16 31.78
C ARG A 57 7.26 -20.97 33.05
N ARG A 58 8.39 -20.69 33.71
CA ARG A 58 8.75 -21.34 34.97
C ARG A 58 7.84 -20.94 36.13
N ASN A 59 7.40 -19.68 36.17
CA ASN A 59 6.50 -19.16 37.21
C ASN A 59 5.02 -19.50 36.95
N TYR A 60 4.63 -19.79 35.70
CA TYR A 60 3.29 -20.18 35.30
C TYR A 60 3.36 -21.33 34.28
N PRO A 61 3.67 -22.56 34.72
CA PRO A 61 3.80 -23.69 33.81
C PRO A 61 2.51 -23.90 33.01
N ILE A 62 2.63 -24.28 31.74
CA ILE A 62 1.54 -24.37 30.76
C ILE A 62 0.98 -23.01 30.35
N LEU A 63 0.43 -22.23 31.30
CA LEU A 63 -0.25 -20.95 31.01
C LEU A 63 0.68 -19.88 30.42
N GLY A 64 1.96 -19.87 30.81
CA GLY A 64 2.95 -18.97 30.25
C GLY A 64 3.15 -19.15 28.74
N ASN A 65 2.91 -20.34 28.19
CA ASN A 65 3.01 -20.58 26.74
C ASN A 65 1.90 -19.88 25.95
N ILE A 66 0.72 -19.69 26.54
CA ILE A 66 -0.40 -18.96 25.90
C ILE A 66 0.01 -17.52 25.62
N ARG A 67 0.72 -16.88 26.55
CA ARG A 67 1.25 -15.52 26.36
C ARG A 67 2.12 -15.43 25.12
N TYR A 68 3.10 -16.34 24.99
CA TYR A 68 4.04 -16.31 23.87
C TYR A 68 3.38 -16.69 22.53
N LEU A 69 2.38 -17.58 22.57
CA LEU A 69 1.54 -17.88 21.40
C LEU A 69 0.78 -16.64 20.94
N VAL A 70 0.15 -15.91 21.87
CA VAL A 70 -0.56 -14.66 21.55
C VAL A 70 0.40 -13.56 21.12
N GLU A 71 1.57 -13.44 21.74
CA GLU A 71 2.63 -12.51 21.31
C GLU A 71 3.11 -12.80 19.88
N GLY A 72 3.16 -14.07 19.48
CA GLY A 72 3.52 -14.49 18.12
C GLY A 72 2.47 -14.16 17.07
N ILE A 73 1.17 -14.20 17.42
CA ILE A 73 0.04 -13.90 16.50
C ILE A 73 -0.33 -12.40 16.53
N ARG A 74 0.16 -11.67 17.55
CA ARG A 74 -0.15 -10.25 17.76
C ARG A 74 0.22 -9.37 16.55
N PRO A 75 1.37 -9.53 15.88
CA PRO A 75 1.71 -8.72 14.71
C PRO A 75 0.68 -8.86 13.59
N GLU A 76 0.23 -10.07 13.29
CA GLU A 76 -0.72 -10.37 12.23
C GLU A 76 -2.12 -9.84 12.57
N ILE A 77 -2.62 -10.10 13.79
CA ILE A 77 -3.90 -9.54 14.25
C ILE A 77 -3.85 -8.01 14.16
N ARG A 78 -2.74 -7.41 14.60
CA ARG A 78 -2.58 -5.97 14.54
C ARG A 78 -2.60 -5.48 13.09
N GLN A 79 -1.86 -6.12 12.20
CA GLN A 79 -1.76 -5.74 10.80
C GLN A 79 -3.06 -5.91 9.99
N TYR A 80 -3.84 -6.95 10.27
CA TYR A 80 -5.02 -7.30 9.47
C TYR A 80 -6.35 -6.81 10.06
N LEU A 81 -6.45 -6.69 11.38
CA LEU A 81 -7.70 -6.37 12.07
C LEU A 81 -7.68 -5.00 12.78
N LEU A 82 -6.50 -4.44 13.08
CA LEU A 82 -6.39 -3.23 13.93
C LEU A 82 -5.68 -2.04 13.27
N GLU A 83 -4.68 -2.26 12.41
CA GLU A 83 -3.93 -1.21 11.72
C GLU A 83 -4.80 -0.49 10.69
N SER A 84 -4.73 0.83 10.70
CA SER A 84 -5.37 1.66 9.68
C SER A 84 -4.63 1.56 8.35
N ASP A 85 -5.30 1.88 7.24
CA ASP A 85 -4.71 1.74 5.91
C ASP A 85 -3.43 2.57 5.69
N SER A 86 -3.20 3.58 6.54
CA SER A 86 -2.05 4.50 6.58
C SER A 86 -0.95 4.10 7.56
N ASP A 87 -1.21 3.20 8.53
CA ASP A 87 -0.19 2.79 9.50
C ASP A 87 0.92 2.01 8.78
N ALA A 88 2.15 2.47 8.90
CA ALA A 88 3.27 2.01 8.09
C ALA A 88 4.31 1.27 8.92
N LEU A 89 4.53 -0.03 8.64
CA LEU A 89 5.79 -0.72 8.93
C LEU A 89 6.03 -1.91 7.96
N PRO A 90 6.98 -1.86 6.99
CA PRO A 90 7.67 -0.72 6.35
C PRO A 90 6.86 -0.08 5.20
N PHE A 91 5.71 -0.66 4.84
CA PHE A 91 4.80 -0.15 3.83
C PHE A 91 3.37 -0.15 4.37
N SER A 92 2.60 0.90 4.08
CA SER A 92 1.20 0.97 4.48
C SER A 92 0.36 -0.10 3.77
N ARG A 93 -0.82 -0.41 4.31
CA ARG A 93 -1.73 -1.36 3.64
C ARG A 93 -2.18 -0.83 2.28
N ALA A 94 -2.37 0.48 2.14
CA ALA A 94 -2.67 1.11 0.86
C ALA A 94 -1.56 0.87 -0.19
N GLN A 95 -0.29 1.02 0.21
CA GLN A 95 0.86 0.77 -0.67
C GLN A 95 0.94 -0.71 -1.10
N ARG A 96 0.75 -1.64 -0.16
CA ARG A 96 0.78 -3.08 -0.45
C ARG A 96 -0.38 -3.49 -1.35
N SER A 97 -1.58 -2.97 -1.10
CA SER A 97 -2.75 -3.22 -1.95
C SER A 97 -2.51 -2.73 -3.37
N LEU A 98 -1.89 -1.55 -3.54
CA LEU A 98 -1.55 -1.02 -4.87
C LEU A 98 -0.61 -1.98 -5.62
N VAL A 99 0.43 -2.48 -4.95
CA VAL A 99 1.37 -3.45 -5.54
C VAL A 99 0.66 -4.74 -5.93
N TYR A 100 -0.21 -5.28 -5.06
CA TYR A 100 -0.95 -6.51 -5.35
C TYR A 100 -1.93 -6.34 -6.51
N SER A 101 -2.70 -5.26 -6.56
CA SER A 101 -3.62 -4.99 -7.68
C SER A 101 -2.87 -4.90 -9.01
N ARG A 102 -1.74 -4.18 -9.03
CA ARG A 102 -0.89 -4.09 -10.23
C ARG A 102 -0.30 -5.45 -10.63
N ALA A 103 0.20 -6.22 -9.66
CA ALA A 103 0.77 -7.54 -9.92
C ALA A 103 -0.26 -8.54 -10.47
N LYS A 104 -1.53 -8.38 -10.11
CA LYS A 104 -2.65 -9.21 -10.59
C LYS A 104 -3.32 -8.67 -11.85
N ASN A 105 -2.82 -7.56 -12.41
CA ASN A 105 -3.43 -6.86 -13.54
C ASN A 105 -4.90 -6.44 -13.28
N GLU A 106 -5.20 -6.09 -12.02
CA GLU A 106 -6.47 -5.54 -11.58
C GLU A 106 -6.40 -4.00 -11.57
N SER A 107 -7.53 -3.32 -11.77
CA SER A 107 -7.56 -1.85 -11.68
C SER A 107 -7.08 -1.40 -10.29
N ALA A 108 -6.12 -0.49 -10.31
CA ALA A 108 -5.49 0.07 -9.13
C ALA A 108 -6.02 1.49 -8.83
N ASP A 109 -7.05 1.93 -9.57
CA ASP A 109 -7.60 3.28 -9.49
C ASP A 109 -8.45 3.40 -8.23
N LYS A 110 -8.13 4.40 -7.41
CA LYS A 110 -8.94 4.76 -6.25
C LYS A 110 -9.70 6.05 -6.54
N PRO A 111 -10.99 6.13 -6.16
CA PRO A 111 -11.77 7.34 -6.34
C PRO A 111 -11.17 8.53 -5.59
N PHE A 112 -11.48 9.73 -6.08
CA PHE A 112 -10.93 11.00 -5.61
C PHE A 112 -11.21 11.25 -4.12
N GLY A 113 -10.19 11.68 -3.38
CA GLY A 113 -10.26 12.07 -1.97
C GLY A 113 -8.90 12.00 -1.29
N THR A 114 -8.61 12.93 -0.39
CA THR A 114 -7.41 12.85 0.44
C THR A 114 -7.69 12.01 1.68
N LEU A 115 -6.90 10.96 1.88
CA LEU A 115 -6.83 10.23 3.17
C LEU A 115 -5.78 10.84 4.10
N ILE A 116 -5.00 11.81 3.59
CA ILE A 116 -3.98 12.52 4.36
C ILE A 116 -4.69 13.52 5.25
N ASP A 117 -4.33 13.53 6.54
CA ASP A 117 -4.74 14.56 7.47
C ASP A 117 -4.12 15.90 7.05
N VAL A 118 -4.95 16.78 6.47
CA VAL A 118 -4.52 18.09 5.98
C VAL A 118 -4.28 19.10 7.11
N TYR A 119 -4.62 18.75 8.36
CA TYR A 119 -4.42 19.58 9.54
C TYR A 119 -3.23 19.11 10.38
N GLN A 120 -2.57 18.00 10.02
CA GLN A 120 -1.41 17.52 10.74
C GLN A 120 -0.22 18.50 10.60
N SER A 121 0.63 18.54 11.62
CA SER A 121 1.86 19.33 11.57
C SER A 121 2.78 18.85 10.43
N GLY A 122 3.27 19.79 9.62
CA GLY A 122 4.11 19.50 8.46
C GLY A 122 3.36 19.23 7.15
N PHE A 123 2.02 19.22 7.15
CA PHE A 123 1.26 19.28 5.91
C PHE A 123 1.29 20.70 5.36
N GLU A 124 1.78 20.87 4.14
CA GLU A 124 1.88 22.16 3.45
C GLU A 124 0.93 22.17 2.25
N PHE A 125 0.21 23.27 2.07
CA PHE A 125 -0.59 23.53 0.89
C PHE A 125 -0.45 24.99 0.46
N ILE A 126 -0.52 25.23 -0.85
CA ILE A 126 -0.45 26.58 -1.41
C ILE A 126 -1.89 27.05 -1.65
N GLY A 127 -2.29 28.09 -0.91
CA GLY A 127 -3.57 28.76 -1.13
C GLY A 127 -3.52 29.73 -2.31
N HIS A 128 -4.68 29.96 -2.93
CA HIS A 128 -4.81 31.01 -3.94
C HIS A 128 -4.61 32.40 -3.32
N SER A 129 -3.85 33.27 -3.98
CA SER A 129 -3.67 34.67 -3.55
C SER A 129 -4.87 35.51 -3.95
N MET A 130 -5.51 36.17 -2.98
CA MET A 130 -6.56 37.17 -3.25
C MET A 130 -6.01 38.54 -3.71
N ARG A 131 -4.68 38.71 -3.70
CA ARG A 131 -4.03 39.92 -4.21
C ARG A 131 -3.73 39.74 -5.69
N PRO A 132 -4.34 40.53 -6.59
CA PRO A 132 -4.05 40.47 -8.01
C PRO A 132 -2.56 40.75 -8.28
N ALA A 133 -1.92 39.89 -9.07
CA ALA A 133 -0.60 40.17 -9.60
C ALA A 133 -0.70 41.20 -10.74
N PRO A 134 0.38 41.97 -11.00
CA PRO A 134 0.46 42.77 -12.21
C PRO A 134 0.20 41.93 -13.46
N LEU A 135 -0.56 42.48 -14.41
CA LEU A 135 -0.79 41.87 -15.71
C LEU A 135 0.58 41.60 -16.37
N SER A 136 0.90 40.32 -16.51
CA SER A 136 2.09 39.85 -17.20
C SER A 136 1.70 39.39 -18.60
N ASP A 137 2.61 39.51 -19.56
CA ASP A 137 2.38 39.00 -20.90
C ASP A 137 2.34 37.47 -20.88
N PRO A 138 1.19 36.82 -21.19
CA PRO A 138 1.09 35.37 -21.19
C PRO A 138 2.06 34.70 -22.18
N SER A 139 2.49 35.41 -23.22
CA SER A 139 3.45 34.89 -24.20
C SER A 139 4.83 34.62 -23.59
N SER A 140 5.15 35.32 -22.48
CA SER A 140 6.41 35.17 -21.74
C SER A 140 6.44 33.95 -20.82
N PHE A 141 5.29 33.32 -20.55
CA PHE A 141 5.19 32.16 -19.66
C PHE A 141 5.67 30.89 -20.36
N ARG A 142 6.99 30.77 -20.47
CA ARG A 142 7.65 29.66 -21.14
C ARG A 142 8.77 29.09 -20.30
N VAL A 143 9.04 27.80 -20.51
CA VAL A 143 10.12 27.05 -19.88
C VAL A 143 10.95 26.40 -20.96
N MET A 144 12.28 26.49 -20.84
CA MET A 144 13.19 25.77 -21.71
C MET A 144 13.22 24.30 -21.29
N VAL A 145 12.80 23.42 -22.20
CA VAL A 145 12.87 21.96 -22.05
C VAL A 145 14.06 21.44 -22.84
N GLY A 146 14.95 20.72 -22.15
CA GLY A 146 16.17 20.15 -22.72
C GLY A 146 17.40 20.48 -21.89
N GLY A 147 18.14 19.46 -21.47
CA GLY A 147 19.40 19.61 -20.74
C GLY A 147 20.63 19.76 -21.66
N PRO A 148 21.86 19.71 -21.11
CA PRO A 148 23.09 19.89 -21.88
C PRO A 148 23.30 18.89 -23.03
N GLN A 149 22.65 17.72 -22.95
CA GLN A 149 22.70 16.67 -23.97
C GLN A 149 21.63 16.83 -25.06
N CYS A 150 20.69 17.77 -24.91
CA CYS A 150 19.62 18.01 -25.86
C CYS A 150 20.12 18.83 -27.04
N THR A 151 20.10 18.24 -28.24
CA THR A 151 20.54 18.91 -29.47
C THR A 151 19.51 19.91 -29.99
N GLN A 152 18.25 19.79 -29.58
CA GLN A 152 17.14 20.65 -29.98
C GLN A 152 16.28 21.00 -28.76
N PRO A 153 16.76 21.91 -27.90
CA PRO A 153 15.96 22.38 -26.77
C PRO A 153 14.72 23.11 -27.27
N TYR A 154 13.61 22.96 -26.56
CA TYR A 154 12.32 23.52 -26.93
C TYR A 154 11.87 24.56 -25.92
N SER A 155 11.42 25.72 -26.38
CA SER A 155 10.81 26.74 -25.52
C SER A 155 9.32 26.42 -25.38
N ALA A 156 8.96 25.63 -24.38
CA ALA A 156 7.59 25.20 -24.14
C ALA A 156 6.79 26.30 -23.45
N SER A 157 5.56 26.53 -23.91
CA SER A 157 4.57 27.27 -23.11
C SER A 157 4.31 26.51 -21.80
N VAL A 158 4.00 27.21 -20.71
CA VAL A 158 3.46 26.55 -19.50
C VAL A 158 2.02 26.06 -19.68
N PHE A 159 1.35 26.54 -20.73
CA PHE A 159 0.00 26.17 -21.12
C PHE A 159 0.03 25.46 -22.48
N ASN A 160 -0.21 24.15 -22.50
CA ASN A 160 -0.24 23.31 -23.70
C ASN A 160 -1.55 22.51 -23.76
N ILE A 161 -1.87 21.91 -24.92
CA ILE A 161 -3.01 21.02 -25.06
C ILE A 161 -2.61 19.61 -24.62
N SER A 162 -3.33 19.05 -23.66
CA SER A 162 -3.10 17.71 -23.12
C SER A 162 -3.39 16.58 -24.11
N ALA A 163 -2.80 15.42 -23.86
CA ALA A 163 -2.93 14.22 -24.66
C ALA A 163 -4.39 13.81 -24.89
N MET A 164 -4.78 13.72 -26.18
CA MET A 164 -6.06 13.15 -26.59
C MET A 164 -5.89 12.34 -27.88
N SER A 165 -5.96 11.03 -27.75
CA SER A 165 -5.64 10.10 -28.83
C SER A 165 -6.51 10.27 -30.07
N PHE A 166 -5.86 10.29 -31.23
CA PHE A 166 -6.53 10.07 -32.51
C PHE A 166 -7.20 8.70 -32.52
N GLY A 167 -8.50 8.66 -32.85
CA GLY A 167 -9.36 7.48 -32.69
C GLY A 167 -10.44 7.69 -31.62
N SER A 168 -10.13 8.43 -30.55
CA SER A 168 -11.11 8.93 -29.57
C SER A 168 -11.68 10.28 -29.98
N LEU A 169 -10.87 11.11 -30.66
CA LEU A 169 -11.29 12.38 -31.25
C LEU A 169 -11.43 12.30 -32.78
N SER A 170 -12.33 13.13 -33.32
CA SER A 170 -12.52 13.28 -34.77
C SER A 170 -11.34 14.01 -35.42
N ALA A 171 -11.16 13.80 -36.72
CA ALA A 171 -10.15 14.51 -37.51
C ALA A 171 -10.27 16.04 -37.41
N ASN A 172 -11.50 16.57 -37.38
CA ASN A 172 -11.75 18.01 -37.27
C ASN A 172 -11.35 18.55 -35.90
N ALA A 173 -11.56 17.78 -34.82
CA ALA A 173 -11.12 18.16 -33.49
C ALA A 173 -9.60 18.27 -33.42
N ILE A 174 -8.87 17.28 -33.94
CA ILE A 174 -7.41 17.31 -34.00
C ILE A 174 -6.88 18.51 -34.79
N ARG A 175 -7.47 18.81 -35.96
CA ARG A 175 -7.12 20.00 -36.75
C ARG A 175 -7.30 21.28 -35.96
N ALA A 176 -8.46 21.45 -35.32
CA ALA A 176 -8.78 22.63 -34.54
C ALA A 176 -7.81 22.82 -33.37
N LEU A 177 -7.48 21.73 -32.67
CA LEU A 177 -6.50 21.74 -31.58
C LEU A 177 -5.11 22.12 -32.08
N ASN A 178 -4.62 21.51 -33.16
CA ASN A 178 -3.31 21.86 -33.71
C ASN A 178 -3.26 23.30 -34.28
N GLN A 179 -4.36 23.78 -34.88
CA GLN A 179 -4.48 25.17 -35.31
C GLN A 179 -4.44 26.13 -34.11
N GLY A 180 -5.14 25.80 -33.03
CA GLY A 180 -5.10 26.53 -31.77
C GLY A 180 -3.68 26.57 -31.19
N ALA A 181 -2.98 25.44 -31.19
CA ALA A 181 -1.57 25.33 -30.81
C ALA A 181 -0.67 26.27 -31.62
N LYS A 182 -0.87 26.32 -32.94
CA LYS A 182 -0.12 27.26 -33.80
C LYS A 182 -0.40 28.72 -33.45
N LEU A 183 -1.67 29.07 -33.32
CA LEU A 183 -2.09 30.45 -33.06
C LEU A 183 -1.65 30.93 -31.67
N GLY A 184 -1.69 30.05 -30.67
CA GLY A 184 -1.32 30.35 -29.29
C GLY A 184 0.15 30.11 -28.95
N ASN A 185 0.96 29.67 -29.91
CA ASN A 185 2.37 29.36 -29.73
C ASN A 185 2.60 28.35 -28.58
N PHE A 186 1.81 27.28 -28.53
CA PHE A 186 1.98 26.19 -27.56
C PHE A 186 1.93 24.83 -28.26
N ALA A 187 2.33 23.77 -27.56
CA ALA A 187 2.35 22.42 -28.12
C ALA A 187 0.98 21.74 -27.99
N HIS A 188 0.70 20.84 -28.94
CA HIS A 188 -0.41 19.90 -28.87
C HIS A 188 0.12 18.48 -28.69
N ASP A 189 -0.26 17.85 -27.59
CA ASP A 189 0.06 16.45 -27.33
C ASP A 189 -0.87 15.51 -28.13
N THR A 190 -0.28 14.59 -28.88
CA THR A 190 -1.03 13.66 -29.76
C THR A 190 -1.81 12.58 -29.01
N GLY A 191 -1.49 12.36 -27.74
CA GLY A 191 -1.84 11.14 -27.01
C GLY A 191 -1.23 9.88 -27.63
N GLU A 192 -1.56 8.74 -27.03
CA GLU A 192 -0.99 7.43 -27.39
C GLU A 192 -1.41 6.90 -28.78
N GLY A 193 -2.36 7.55 -29.45
CA GLY A 193 -3.00 7.10 -30.70
C GLY A 193 -2.19 7.32 -31.99
N SER A 194 -0.91 7.69 -31.90
CA SER A 194 0.01 8.09 -32.98
C SER A 194 -0.21 9.49 -33.60
N ILE A 195 0.81 9.96 -34.34
CA ILE A 195 0.75 11.22 -35.09
C ILE A 195 -0.02 11.01 -36.39
N SER A 196 -1.28 11.43 -36.43
CA SER A 196 -2.10 11.43 -37.65
C SER A 196 -1.74 12.58 -38.61
N PRO A 197 -2.07 12.49 -39.92
CA PRO A 197 -1.86 13.60 -40.86
C PRO A 197 -2.50 14.91 -40.40
N TYR A 198 -3.65 14.82 -39.73
CA TYR A 198 -4.43 15.95 -39.21
C TYR A 198 -3.68 16.76 -38.14
N HIS A 199 -2.75 16.14 -37.41
CA HIS A 199 -1.87 16.87 -36.48
C HIS A 199 -0.85 17.76 -37.19
N ARG A 200 -0.50 17.43 -38.44
CA ARG A 200 0.58 18.12 -39.18
C ARG A 200 0.07 19.19 -40.14
N GLU A 201 -1.22 19.18 -40.47
CA GLU A 201 -1.81 20.09 -41.48
C GLU A 201 -1.64 21.58 -41.14
N ASN A 202 -1.79 21.96 -39.87
CA ASN A 202 -1.79 23.37 -39.46
C ASN A 202 -0.44 23.87 -38.91
N GLY A 203 0.56 22.98 -38.81
CA GLY A 203 1.93 23.34 -38.44
C GLY A 203 2.10 23.89 -37.01
N GLY A 204 1.17 23.57 -36.10
CA GLY A 204 1.36 23.76 -34.66
C GLY A 204 2.34 22.74 -34.11
N ASP A 205 3.09 23.13 -33.08
CA ASP A 205 4.08 22.26 -32.45
C ASP A 205 3.40 21.05 -31.81
N LEU A 206 4.10 19.91 -31.79
CA LEU A 206 3.57 18.65 -31.30
C LEU A 206 4.45 18.06 -30.21
N THR A 207 3.80 17.52 -29.18
CA THR A 207 4.40 16.54 -28.27
C THR A 207 3.91 15.17 -28.70
N TRP A 208 4.84 14.28 -29.09
CA TRP A 208 4.46 12.91 -29.45
C TRP A 208 4.50 12.01 -28.22
N GLU A 209 3.34 11.57 -27.77
CA GLU A 209 3.20 10.66 -26.64
C GLU A 209 3.35 9.20 -27.09
N LEU A 210 4.24 8.48 -26.39
CA LEU A 210 4.49 7.06 -26.62
C LEU A 210 3.81 6.24 -25.53
N GLY A 211 2.64 5.70 -25.87
CA GLY A 211 1.91 4.76 -25.03
C GLY A 211 2.52 3.35 -25.03
N SER A 212 2.02 2.51 -24.12
CA SER A 212 2.47 1.12 -23.98
C SER A 212 2.29 0.26 -25.24
N GLY A 213 1.30 0.60 -26.08
CA GLY A 213 1.03 -0.08 -27.34
C GLY A 213 1.96 0.31 -28.50
N TYR A 214 2.84 1.31 -28.34
CA TYR A 214 3.74 1.83 -29.38
C TYR A 214 3.03 2.14 -30.71
N PHE A 215 1.77 2.61 -30.65
CA PHE A 215 0.99 2.86 -31.85
C PHE A 215 1.66 3.94 -32.72
N GLY A 216 1.83 3.63 -34.01
CA GLY A 216 2.49 4.49 -34.99
C GLY A 216 3.99 4.75 -34.73
N CYS A 217 4.61 4.07 -33.77
CA CYS A 217 6.06 4.14 -33.54
C CYS A 217 6.78 3.24 -34.54
N ARG A 218 6.97 3.72 -35.76
CA ARG A 218 7.57 2.94 -36.85
C ARG A 218 8.85 3.62 -37.37
N THR A 219 9.84 2.83 -37.75
CA THR A 219 11.12 3.26 -38.33
C THR A 219 11.02 3.59 -39.81
#